data_AF-A0A5S3VT89-F1
#
_entry.id   AF-A0A5S3VT89-F1
#
_cell.length_a   1.000
_cell.length_b   1.000
_cell.length_c   1.000
_cell.angle_alpha   90.00
_cell.angle_beta   90.00
_cell.angle_gamma   90.00
#
_symmetry.space_group_name_H-M   'P 1'
#
loop_
_entity.id
_entity.type
_entity.pdbx_description
1 polymer ?
#
loop_
_entity_poly.entity_id
_entity_poly.type
_entity_poly.pdbx_seq_one_letter_code
_entity_poly.pdbx_strand_id
1 'polypeptide(L)'
;HGWMLVRNYGNGLGPTWQKAFNTDDIEEVKAYCQKADVELEIISADQIRTRQVRPAIRDHIHTGEKVWFNHAVFWHPSSLCPVIRKELVSQF
;
A
#
# COMPACT_ATOMS: atom_id res chain seq x y z
N HIS A 1 18.12 0.91 -4.56
CA HIS A 1 16.93 0.39 -5.29
C HIS A 1 15.80 0.15 -4.29
N GLY A 2 14.58 0.60 -4.61
CA GLY A 2 13.41 0.51 -3.74
C GLY A 2 12.28 -0.29 -4.40
N TRP A 3 11.13 -0.34 -3.73
CA TRP A 3 9.90 -0.92 -4.25
C TRP A 3 8.75 0.07 -4.05
N MET A 4 7.77 0.03 -4.95
CA MET A 4 6.55 0.83 -4.85
C MET A 4 5.43 -0.03 -4.29
N LEU A 5 4.82 0.42 -3.20
CA LEU A 5 3.58 -0.15 -2.70
C LEU A 5 2.42 0.65 -3.30
N VAL A 6 1.57 -0.03 -4.08
CA VAL A 6 0.29 0.50 -4.54
C VAL A 6 -0.80 -0.18 -3.74
N ARG A 7 -1.66 0.61 -3.07
CA ARG A 7 -2.87 0.09 -2.40
C ARG A 7 -4.09 0.76 -3.00
N ASN A 8 -5.06 -0.06 -3.35
CA ASN A 8 -6.38 0.36 -3.79
C ASN A 8 -7.35 0.06 -2.65
N TYR A 9 -8.17 1.03 -2.27
CA TYR A 9 -9.17 0.90 -1.21
C TYR A 9 -10.56 1.06 -1.82
N GLY A 10 -11.55 0.31 -1.32
CA GLY A 10 -12.95 0.42 -1.79
C GLY A 10 -13.30 -0.40 -3.03
N ASN A 11 -12.42 -1.31 -3.47
CA ASN A 11 -12.60 -2.16 -4.67
C ASN A 11 -12.90 -3.63 -4.33
N GLY A 12 -13.25 -3.94 -3.08
CA GLY A 12 -13.53 -5.30 -2.60
C GLY A 12 -12.31 -6.10 -2.14
N LEU A 13 -11.09 -5.68 -2.44
CA LEU A 13 -9.86 -6.36 -1.99
C LEU A 13 -9.27 -5.64 -0.77
N GLY A 14 -9.73 -6.05 0.42
CA GLY A 14 -9.33 -5.45 1.69
C GLY A 14 -10.34 -4.45 2.25
N PRO A 15 -9.97 -3.69 3.29
CA PRO A 15 -10.87 -2.71 3.92
C PRO A 15 -11.14 -1.51 3.00
N THR A 16 -12.25 -0.81 3.24
CA THR A 16 -12.49 0.53 2.69
C THR A 16 -11.44 1.51 3.25
N TRP A 17 -11.30 2.68 2.62
CA TRP A 17 -10.34 3.66 3.11
C TRP A 17 -10.74 4.19 4.48
N GLN A 18 -12.04 4.35 4.75
CA GLN A 18 -12.54 4.80 6.05
C GLN A 18 -12.11 3.84 7.16
N LYS A 19 -12.23 2.54 6.92
CA LYS A 19 -11.77 1.51 7.87
C LYS A 19 -10.25 1.46 7.99
N ALA A 20 -9.52 1.68 6.91
CA ALA A 20 -8.06 1.62 6.91
C ALA A 20 -7.41 2.81 7.62
N PHE A 21 -7.95 4.01 7.43
CA PHE A 21 -7.48 5.25 8.04
C PHE A 21 -8.22 5.61 9.33
N ASN A 22 -9.30 4.88 9.64
CA ASN A 22 -10.16 5.08 10.81
C ASN A 22 -10.74 6.50 10.89
N THR A 23 -11.29 6.97 9.76
CA THR A 23 -11.89 8.30 9.62
C THR A 23 -12.85 8.31 8.43
N ASP A 24 -13.91 9.13 8.49
CA ASP A 24 -14.81 9.37 7.38
C ASP A 24 -14.50 10.70 6.65
N ASP A 25 -13.45 11.42 7.08
CA ASP A 25 -13.02 12.69 6.48
C ASP A 25 -11.83 12.48 5.52
N ILE A 26 -12.04 12.75 4.23
CA ILE A 26 -11.00 12.63 3.21
C ILE A 26 -9.87 13.66 3.40
N GLU A 27 -10.13 14.80 4.04
CA GLU A 27 -9.10 15.80 4.32
C GLU A 27 -8.09 15.30 5.37
N GLU A 28 -8.53 14.51 6.36
CA GLU A 28 -7.62 13.85 7.30
C GLU A 28 -6.70 12.84 6.58
N VAL A 29 -7.24 12.10 5.61
CA VAL A 29 -6.45 11.14 4.80
C VAL A 29 -5.44 11.88 3.93
N LYS A 30 -5.81 13.01 3.31
CA LYS A 30 -4.89 13.87 2.54
C LYS A 30 -3.74 14.39 3.43
N ALA A 31 -4.06 14.92 4.59
CA ALA A 31 -3.07 15.44 5.55
C ALA A 31 -2.11 14.34 6.02
N TYR A 32 -2.64 13.14 6.32
CA TYR A 32 -1.82 11.98 6.64
C TYR A 32 -0.87 11.61 5.49
N CYS A 33 -1.40 11.48 4.28
CA CYS A 33 -0.61 11.06 3.11
C CYS A 33 0.52 12.04 2.80
N GLN A 34 0.24 13.35 2.89
CA GLN A 34 1.25 14.38 2.73
C GLN A 34 2.37 14.27 3.77
N LYS A 35 2.03 14.08 5.06
CA LYS A 35 3.00 13.93 6.14
C LYS A 35 3.83 12.64 6.01
N ALA A 36 3.24 11.58 5.48
CA ALA A 36 3.84 10.26 5.37
C ALA A 36 4.63 10.04 4.07
N ASP A 37 4.74 11.04 3.20
CA ASP A 37 5.34 10.90 1.86
C ASP A 37 4.68 9.75 1.08
N VAL A 38 3.35 9.87 0.96
CA VAL A 38 2.46 8.95 0.26
C VAL A 38 1.67 9.76 -0.77
N GLU A 39 1.75 9.35 -2.03
CA GLU A 39 0.88 9.89 -3.08
C GLU A 39 -0.53 9.37 -2.89
N LEU A 40 -1.52 10.26 -2.97
CA LEU A 40 -2.94 9.93 -2.86
C LEU A 40 -3.67 10.32 -4.15
N GLU A 41 -4.38 9.38 -4.72
CA GLU A 41 -5.29 9.54 -5.86
C GLU A 41 -6.71 9.25 -5.39
N ILE A 42 -7.64 10.20 -5.58
CA ILE A 42 -9.07 9.99 -5.32
C ILE A 42 -9.71 9.54 -6.62
N ILE A 43 -10.23 8.32 -6.65
CA ILE A 43 -10.87 7.72 -7.83
C ILE A 43 -12.39 8.00 -7.80
N SER A 44 -13.01 7.90 -6.62
CA SER A 44 -14.41 8.24 -6.37
C SER A 44 -14.62 8.55 -4.87
N ALA A 45 -15.86 8.79 -4.45
CA ALA A 45 -16.19 9.02 -3.03
C ALA A 45 -15.78 7.85 -2.13
N ASP A 46 -15.91 6.61 -2.62
CA ASP A 46 -15.64 5.39 -1.85
C ASP A 46 -14.30 4.73 -2.22
N GLN A 47 -13.61 5.24 -3.25
CA GLN A 47 -12.41 4.62 -3.80
C GLN A 47 -11.24 5.60 -3.85
N ILE A 48 -10.13 5.20 -3.23
CA ILE A 48 -8.86 5.91 -3.31
C ILE A 48 -7.73 4.93 -3.62
N ARG A 49 -6.63 5.48 -4.12
CA ARG A 49 -5.39 4.75 -4.35
C ARG A 49 -4.22 5.50 -3.72
N THR A 50 -3.36 4.77 -3.03
CA THR A 50 -2.11 5.32 -2.48
C THR A 50 -0.90 4.69 -3.14
N ARG A 51 0.14 5.49 -3.43
CA ARG A 51 1.45 5.02 -3.89
C ARG A 51 2.54 5.52 -2.97
N GLN A 52 3.47 4.65 -2.60
CA GLN A 52 4.63 5.03 -1.83
C GLN A 52 5.86 4.21 -2.22
N VAL A 53 7.01 4.86 -2.38
CA VAL A 53 8.29 4.20 -2.63
C VAL A 53 9.03 4.05 -1.31
N ARG A 54 9.54 2.83 -1.05
CA ARG A 54 10.31 2.53 0.16
C ARG A 54 11.57 1.72 -0.18
N PRO A 55 12.63 1.78 0.64
CA PRO A 55 13.78 0.91 0.49
C PRO A 55 13.36 -0.57 0.54
N ALA A 56 13.95 -1.41 -0.32
CA ALA A 56 13.73 -2.85 -0.27
C ALA A 56 14.45 -3.47 0.95
N ILE A 57 15.64 -2.96 1.26
CA ILE A 57 16.44 -3.34 2.42
C ILE A 57 16.51 -2.14 3.37
N ARG A 58 16.38 -2.39 4.67
CA ARG A 58 16.68 -1.41 5.71
C ARG A 58 17.86 -1.88 6.53
N ASP A 59 18.55 -0.95 7.18
CA ASP A 59 19.54 -1.29 8.20
C ASP A 59 18.83 -1.32 9.57
N HIS A 60 19.07 -2.36 10.36
CA HIS A 60 18.49 -2.49 11.69
C HIS A 60 19.07 -1.42 12.63
N ILE A 61 18.20 -0.65 13.29
CA ILE A 61 18.61 0.58 13.99
C ILE A 61 19.59 0.36 15.15
N HIS A 62 19.66 -0.86 15.70
CA HIS A 62 20.56 -1.18 16.81
C HIS A 62 21.80 -1.98 16.39
N THR A 63 21.70 -2.84 15.37
CA THR A 63 22.80 -3.75 14.98
C THR A 63 23.49 -3.33 13.68
N GLY A 64 22.86 -2.45 12.89
CA GLY A 64 23.33 -2.07 11.55
C GLY A 64 23.18 -3.17 10.50
N GLU A 65 22.62 -4.32 10.84
CA GLU A 65 22.44 -5.44 9.91
C GLU A 65 21.42 -5.11 8.84
N LYS A 66 21.66 -5.60 7.62
CA LYS A 66 20.73 -5.46 6.50
C LYS A 66 19.55 -6.40 6.67
N VAL A 67 18.35 -5.83 6.79
CA VAL A 67 17.10 -6.55 6.95
C VAL A 67 16.19 -6.39 5.73
N TRP A 68 15.67 -7.52 5.25
CA TRP A 68 14.56 -7.54 4.30
C TRP A 68 13.25 -7.39 5.09
N PHE A 69 12.79 -6.17 5.26
CA PHE A 69 11.58 -5.86 6.04
C PHE A 69 10.49 -5.25 5.15
N ASN A 70 9.89 -6.10 4.32
CA ASN A 70 8.79 -5.73 3.43
C ASN A 70 7.99 -6.99 3.03
N HIS A 71 6.86 -6.77 2.35
CA HIS A 71 5.98 -7.83 1.84
C HIS A 71 6.05 -7.98 0.31
N ALA A 72 7.14 -7.58 -0.36
CA ALA A 72 7.24 -7.65 -1.81
C ALA A 72 7.04 -9.07 -2.36
N VAL A 73 7.65 -10.08 -1.71
CA VAL A 73 7.47 -11.51 -2.06
C VAL A 73 6.05 -12.00 -1.79
N PHE A 74 5.44 -11.54 -0.70
CA PHE A 74 4.09 -11.95 -0.30
C PHE A 74 3.05 -11.54 -1.35
N TRP A 75 3.17 -10.32 -1.90
CA TRP A 75 2.26 -9.80 -2.93
C TRP A 75 2.75 -10.04 -4.37
N HIS A 76 3.89 -10.69 -4.56
CA HIS A 76 4.37 -11.01 -5.89
C HIS A 76 3.42 -12.00 -6.58
N PRO A 77 3.01 -11.77 -7.85
CA PRO A 77 2.06 -12.64 -8.54
C PRO A 77 2.42 -14.13 -8.49
N SER A 78 3.71 -14.48 -8.59
CA SER A 78 4.16 -15.88 -8.52
C SER A 78 3.85 -16.58 -7.19
N SER A 79 3.72 -15.82 -6.10
CA SER A 79 3.48 -16.33 -4.75
C SER A 79 1.99 -16.49 -4.43
N LEU A 80 1.11 -15.95 -5.28
CA LEU A 80 -0.34 -15.91 -5.04
C LEU A 80 -1.05 -17.07 -5.74
N CYS A 81 -2.11 -17.59 -5.11
CA CYS A 81 -2.99 -18.56 -5.75
C CYS A 81 -3.70 -17.91 -6.96
N PRO A 82 -4.17 -18.70 -7.95
CA PRO A 82 -4.68 -18.17 -9.20
C PRO A 82 -5.83 -17.14 -9.05
N VAL A 83 -6.73 -17.37 -8.09
CA VAL A 83 -7.88 -16.48 -7.83
C VAL A 83 -7.39 -15.11 -7.35
N ILE A 84 -6.58 -15.06 -6.29
CA ILE A 84 -6.07 -13.80 -5.73
C ILE A 84 -5.13 -13.09 -6.71
N ARG A 85 -4.32 -13.85 -7.46
CA ARG A 85 -3.45 -13.29 -8.50
C ARG A 85 -4.25 -12.55 -9.57
N LYS A 86 -5.34 -13.16 -10.06
CA LYS A 86 -6.21 -12.56 -11.07
C LYS A 86 -6.81 -11.26 -10.56
N GLU A 87 -7.37 -11.28 -9.35
CA GLU A 87 -7.97 -10.10 -8.71
C GLU A 87 -6.94 -9.00 -8.41
N LEU A 88 -5.70 -9.34 -8.04
CA LEU A 88 -4.65 -8.35 -7.79
C LEU A 88 -4.22 -7.66 -9.10
N VAL A 89 -4.03 -8.43 -10.17
CA VAL A 89 -3.54 -7.91 -11.45
C VAL A 89 -4.58 -7.01 -12.13
N SER A 90 -5.88 -7.26 -11.95
CA SER A 90 -6.94 -6.42 -12.52
C SER A 90 -7.07 -5.03 -11.88
N GLN A 91 -6.28 -4.72 -10.84
CA GLN A 91 -6.32 -3.45 -10.10
C GLN A 91 -5.26 -2.44 -10.56
N PHE A 92 -4.45 -2.83 -11.56
CA PHE A 92 -3.51 -1.97 -12.28
C PHE A 92 -4.13 -1.49 -13.58
#